data_AF-A0AAV8ER57-F1
#
_entry.id   AF-A0AAV8ER57-F1
#
_cell.length_a   1.000
_cell.length_b   1.000
_cell.length_c   1.000
_cell.angle_alpha   90.00
_cell.angle_beta   90.00
_cell.angle_gamma   90.00
#
_symmetry.space_group_name_H-M   'P 1'
#
loop_
_entity.id
_entity.type
_entity.pdbx_description
1 polymer ?
#
loop_
_entity_poly.entity_id
_entity_poly.type
_entity_poly.pdbx_seq_one_letter_code
_entity_poly.pdbx_strand_id
1 'polypeptide(L)'
;MIESNRQGAEVYTGHDMCMKKVTEILGELHLPRGLLPLKNMEEVGYNRSTGFLWLKQKKEGGQLPNIAPVLPPPLNVRYEKKVTMYVEDKKATRMTYGSQDEDAAHDLDQR
;
A
#
# COMPACT_ATOMS: atom_id res chain seq x y z
N MET A 1 11.54 -3.52 -1.75
CA MET A 1 11.55 -2.03 -1.82
C MET A 1 11.19 -1.33 -0.50
N ILE A 2 10.13 -1.77 0.18
CA ILE A 2 9.69 -1.16 1.46
C ILE A 2 10.71 -1.41 2.57
N GLU A 3 11.23 -2.64 2.71
CA GLU A 3 12.18 -2.99 3.78
C GLU A 3 13.42 -2.10 3.80
N SER A 4 14.02 -1.84 2.63
CA SER A 4 15.18 -0.96 2.48
C SER A 4 14.88 0.51 2.82
N ASN A 5 13.63 0.95 2.68
CA ASN A 5 13.20 2.31 3.02
C ASN A 5 12.58 2.40 4.41
N ARG A 6 12.38 1.28 5.12
CA ARG A 6 11.75 1.26 6.44
C ARG A 6 12.70 1.79 7.52
N GLN A 7 14.01 1.64 7.32
CA GLN A 7 15.01 2.17 8.24
C GLN A 7 14.95 3.71 8.24
N GLY A 8 14.69 4.29 9.41
CA GLY A 8 14.56 5.75 9.57
C GLY A 8 13.24 6.34 9.06
N ALA A 9 12.29 5.51 8.64
CA ALA A 9 10.97 5.96 8.26
C ALA A 9 10.03 6.15 9.46
N GLU A 10 9.13 7.10 9.34
CA GLU A 10 8.00 7.22 10.24
C GLU A 10 6.92 6.21 9.82
N VAL A 11 6.68 5.18 10.65
CA VAL A 11 5.68 4.14 10.39
C VAL A 11 4.54 4.27 11.39
N TYR A 12 3.32 4.35 10.89
CA TYR A 12 2.10 4.42 11.67
C TYR A 12 1.18 3.29 11.31
N THR A 13 0.45 2.80 12.30
CA THR A 13 -0.54 1.73 12.12
C THR A 13 -1.91 2.15 12.64
N GLY A 14 -2.95 1.51 12.14
CA GLY A 14 -4.34 1.79 12.53
C GLY A 14 -5.01 2.82 11.62
N HIS A 15 -6.29 2.61 11.35
CA HIS A 15 -7.01 3.32 10.29
C HIS A 15 -6.97 4.84 10.43
N ASP A 16 -7.39 5.37 11.60
CA ASP A 16 -7.48 6.81 11.84
C ASP A 16 -6.12 7.50 11.81
N MET A 17 -5.10 6.88 12.44
CA MET A 17 -3.75 7.43 12.48
C MET A 17 -3.11 7.43 11.09
N CYS A 18 -3.31 6.37 10.31
CA CYS A 18 -2.81 6.29 8.94
C CYS A 18 -3.48 7.31 8.02
N MET A 19 -4.81 7.47 8.12
CA MET A 19 -5.59 8.48 7.40
C MET A 19 -5.10 9.90 7.71
N LYS A 20 -4.90 10.20 9.00
CA LYS A 20 -4.40 11.51 9.43
C LYS A 20 -3.00 11.76 8.87
N LYS A 21 -2.07 10.83 9.07
CA LYS A 21 -0.68 11.04 8.65
C LYS A 21 -0.51 11.12 7.15
N VAL A 22 -1.19 10.27 6.37
CA VAL A 22 -1.12 10.36 4.90
C VAL A 22 -1.68 11.69 4.41
N THR A 23 -2.74 12.21 5.04
CA THR A 23 -3.30 13.52 4.71
C THR A 23 -2.34 14.66 5.04
N GLU A 24 -1.65 14.58 6.18
CA GLU A 24 -0.61 15.54 6.57
C GLU A 24 0.55 15.53 5.57
N ILE A 25 1.10 14.35 5.24
CA ILE A 25 2.21 14.21 4.28
C ILE A 25 1.82 14.74 2.90
N LEU A 26 0.64 14.38 2.38
CA LEU A 26 0.17 14.90 1.09
C LEU A 26 -0.04 16.42 1.15
N GLY A 27 -0.50 16.96 2.28
CA GLY A 27 -0.63 18.40 2.50
C GLY A 27 0.71 19.13 2.53
N GLU A 28 1.69 18.58 3.26
CA GLU A 28 3.07 19.09 3.34
C GLU A 28 3.72 19.15 1.94
N LEU A 29 3.43 18.16 1.09
CA LEU A 29 3.99 18.04 -0.25
C LEU A 29 3.10 18.66 -1.34
N HIS A 30 2.03 19.37 -0.97
CA HIS A 30 1.09 20.00 -1.92
C HIS A 30 0.51 19.02 -2.95
N LEU A 31 0.35 17.75 -2.56
CA LEU A 31 -0.19 16.69 -3.40
C LEU A 31 -1.71 16.58 -3.27
N PRO A 32 -2.42 16.25 -4.35
CA PRO A 32 -3.86 16.08 -4.32
C PRO A 32 -4.26 14.86 -3.49
N ARG A 33 -5.15 15.06 -2.53
CA ARG A 33 -5.64 14.01 -1.61
C ARG A 33 -6.45 12.90 -2.32
N GLY A 34 -6.93 13.16 -3.54
CA GLY A 34 -7.71 12.22 -4.34
C GLY A 34 -6.89 11.23 -5.15
N LEU A 35 -5.55 11.33 -5.13
CA LEU A 35 -4.68 10.46 -5.94
C LEU A 35 -4.70 9.01 -5.45
N LEU A 36 -4.99 8.79 -4.17
CA LEU A 36 -4.82 7.52 -3.50
C LEU A 36 -6.16 6.99 -3.00
N PRO A 37 -6.50 5.71 -3.23
CA PRO A 37 -7.61 5.10 -2.52
C PRO A 37 -7.20 5.02 -1.05
N LEU A 38 -7.86 5.72 -0.12
CA LEU A 38 -7.48 5.72 1.30
C LEU A 38 -8.40 4.82 2.17
N LYS A 39 -8.89 3.71 1.63
CA LYS A 39 -9.83 2.82 2.35
C LYS A 39 -9.09 1.76 3.15
N ASN A 40 -9.61 1.45 4.34
CA ASN A 40 -9.16 0.32 5.17
C ASN A 40 -7.65 0.25 5.43
N MET A 41 -7.02 1.42 5.66
CA MET A 41 -5.60 1.53 5.97
C MET A 41 -5.19 0.73 7.21
N GLU A 42 -4.10 -0.02 7.09
CA GLU A 42 -3.43 -0.72 8.19
C GLU A 42 -2.14 -0.06 8.61
N GLU A 43 -1.35 0.34 7.61
CA GLU A 43 -0.02 0.90 7.82
C GLU A 43 0.22 1.99 6.78
N VAL A 44 0.82 3.09 7.22
CA VAL A 44 1.47 4.07 6.35
C VAL A 44 2.91 4.21 6.82
N GLY A 45 3.82 4.28 5.88
CA GLY A 45 5.20 4.61 6.19
C GLY A 45 5.76 5.64 5.25
N TYR A 46 6.51 6.58 5.81
CA TYR A 46 7.15 7.64 5.05
C TYR A 46 8.60 7.82 5.47
N ASN A 47 9.49 7.62 4.51
CA ASN A 47 10.89 7.93 4.67
C ASN A 47 11.16 9.33 4.11
N ARG A 48 11.31 10.31 5.01
CA ARG A 48 11.63 11.69 4.62
C ARG A 48 12.96 11.83 3.91
N SER A 49 13.95 11.01 4.28
CA SER A 49 15.30 11.05 3.70
C SER A 49 15.32 10.61 2.24
N THR A 50 14.47 9.64 1.87
CA THR A 50 14.41 9.10 0.50
C THR A 50 13.20 9.58 -0.30
N GLY A 51 12.26 10.27 0.35
CA GLY A 51 10.97 10.64 -0.24
C GLY A 51 10.06 9.42 -0.51
N PHE A 52 10.30 8.28 0.13
CA PHE A 52 9.56 7.05 -0.15
C PHE A 52 8.33 6.92 0.75
N LEU A 53 7.14 6.87 0.16
CA LEU A 53 5.85 6.69 0.83
C LEU A 53 5.27 5.32 0.46
N TRP A 54 4.81 4.57 1.46
CA TRP A 54 4.03 3.35 1.25
C TRP A 54 2.77 3.31 2.10
N LEU A 55 1.76 2.63 1.58
CA LEU A 55 0.46 2.43 2.19
C LEU A 55 0.11 0.95 2.12
N LYS A 56 -0.37 0.39 3.23
CA LYS A 56 -0.89 -0.96 3.31
C LYS A 56 -2.35 -0.91 3.73
N GLN A 57 -3.18 -1.67 3.03
CA GLN A 57 -4.63 -1.72 3.23
C GLN A 57 -5.11 -3.14 3.46
N LYS A 58 -6.07 -3.28 4.39
CA LYS A 58 -6.86 -4.50 4.48
C LYS A 58 -7.69 -4.62 3.23
N LYS A 59 -7.72 -5.83 2.68
CA LYS A 59 -8.82 -6.21 1.79
C LYS A 59 -10.12 -6.16 2.60
N GLU A 60 -11.12 -5.44 2.10
CA GLU A 60 -12.49 -5.64 2.58
C GLU A 60 -12.81 -7.11 2.34
N GLY A 61 -13.08 -7.86 3.40
CA GLY A 61 -13.59 -9.21 3.31
C GLY A 61 -14.95 -9.14 2.62
N GLY A 62 -14.95 -9.16 1.28
CA GLY A 62 -16.12 -9.46 0.50
C GLY A 62 -16.49 -10.90 0.81
N GLN A 63 -17.30 -11.09 1.85
CA GLN A 63 -18.09 -12.31 1.98
C GLN A 63 -18.98 -12.34 0.73
N LEU A 64 -18.57 -13.12 -0.27
CA LEU A 64 -19.52 -13.58 -1.28
C LEU A 64 -20.63 -14.31 -0.50
N PRO A 65 -21.91 -13.94 -0.65
CA PRO A 65 -22.97 -14.76 -0.10
C PRO A 65 -22.81 -16.18 -0.64
N ASN A 66 -22.83 -17.17 0.25
CA ASN A 66 -22.71 -18.60 -0.08
C ASN A 66 -23.60 -18.95 -1.27
N ILE A 67 -23.01 -19.10 -2.46
CA ILE A 67 -23.65 -19.76 -3.58
C ILE A 67 -22.81 -20.98 -3.96
N ALA A 68 -23.42 -22.14 -3.69
CA ALA A 68 -23.14 -23.49 -4.17
C ALA A 68 -21.92 -24.27 -3.58
N PRO A 69 -22.14 -25.51 -3.10
CA PRO A 69 -21.11 -26.41 -2.54
C PRO A 69 -20.23 -27.12 -3.60
N VAL A 70 -19.96 -26.49 -4.76
CA VAL A 70 -19.27 -27.11 -5.91
C VAL A 70 -17.96 -26.39 -6.26
N LEU A 71 -17.21 -25.91 -5.26
CA LEU A 71 -15.82 -25.50 -5.46
C LEU A 71 -14.96 -25.98 -4.28
N PRO A 72 -13.67 -26.34 -4.50
CA PRO A 72 -12.73 -26.54 -3.39
C PRO A 72 -12.73 -25.31 -2.48
N PRO A 73 -12.47 -25.45 -1.17
CA PRO A 73 -12.50 -24.32 -0.25
C PRO A 73 -11.67 -23.18 -0.84
N PRO A 74 -12.16 -21.93 -0.80
CA PRO A 74 -11.43 -20.81 -1.37
C PRO A 74 -10.04 -20.84 -0.73
N LEU A 75 -9.01 -20.89 -1.57
CA LEU A 75 -7.64 -20.76 -1.13
C LEU A 75 -7.64 -19.52 -0.22
N ASN A 76 -7.30 -19.69 1.06
CA ASN A 76 -7.29 -18.57 2.01
C ASN A 76 -6.05 -17.71 1.74
N VAL A 77 -6.02 -17.12 0.54
CA VAL A 77 -5.03 -16.14 0.12
C VAL A 77 -5.46 -14.80 0.71
N ARG A 78 -4.85 -14.48 1.85
CA ARG A 78 -4.92 -13.14 2.44
C ARG A 78 -4.11 -12.19 1.57
N TYR A 79 -4.77 -11.59 0.59
CA TYR A 79 -4.15 -10.52 -0.20
C TYR A 79 -4.21 -9.20 0.58
N GLU A 80 -3.05 -8.57 0.78
CA GLU A 80 -2.92 -7.18 1.23
C GLU A 80 -2.70 -6.27 0.02
N LYS A 81 -3.42 -5.13 -0.04
CA LYS A 81 -3.17 -4.11 -1.06
C LYS A 81 -2.09 -3.17 -0.57
N LYS A 82 -1.01 -3.03 -1.34
CA LYS A 82 0.09 -2.11 -1.09
C LYS A 82 0.15 -1.06 -2.19
N VAL A 83 0.37 0.19 -1.79
CA VAL A 83 0.67 1.27 -2.72
C VAL A 83 2.01 1.86 -2.31
N THR A 84 2.94 1.99 -3.24
CA THR A 84 4.23 2.64 -3.01
C THR A 84 4.43 3.77 -4.01
N MET A 85 5.10 4.84 -3.62
CA MET A 85 5.51 5.90 -4.53
C MET A 85 6.68 6.70 -3.96
N TYR A 86 7.37 7.44 -4.83
CA TYR A 86 8.27 8.50 -4.40
C TYR A 86 7.55 9.84 -4.46
N VAL A 87 7.67 10.62 -3.39
CA VAL A 87 7.03 11.91 -3.24
C VAL A 87 8.07 13.01 -3.01
N GLU A 88 7.88 14.11 -3.74
CA GLU A 88 8.63 15.37 -3.67
C GLU A 88 7.62 16.52 -3.59
N ASP A 89 8.07 17.76 -3.36
CA ASP A 89 7.17 18.93 -3.38
C ASP A 89 6.42 18.99 -4.73
N LYS A 90 5.09 18.97 -4.66
CA LYS A 90 4.14 19.01 -5.78
C LYS A 90 4.22 17.83 -6.76
N LYS A 91 4.99 16.78 -6.46
CA LYS A 91 5.23 15.68 -7.41
C LYS A 91 5.22 14.31 -6.75
N ALA A 92 4.49 13.38 -7.35
CA ALA A 92 4.52 11.96 -7.03
C ALA A 92 4.97 11.19 -8.27
N THR A 93 5.91 10.27 -8.11
CA THR A 93 6.50 9.49 -9.20
C THR A 93 6.60 8.01 -8.85
N ARG A 94 6.61 7.17 -9.90
CA ARG A 94 6.81 5.71 -9.79
C ARG A 94 5.85 5.08 -8.78
N MET A 95 4.57 5.39 -8.99
CA MET A 95 3.48 4.84 -8.21
C MET A 95 3.26 3.38 -8.61
N THR A 96 3.42 2.48 -7.66
CA THR A 96 3.19 1.05 -7.86
C THR A 96 2.02 0.59 -7.00
N TYR A 97 1.12 -0.18 -7.60
CA TYR A 97 0.02 -0.84 -6.92
C TYR A 97 0.33 -2.34 -6.87
N GLY A 98 0.76 -2.82 -5.70
CA GLY A 98 1.07 -4.24 -5.50
C GLY A 98 -0.05 -4.94 -4.73
N SER A 99 -0.55 -6.05 -5.25
CA SER A 99 -0.98 -7.15 -4.38
C SER A 99 0.26 -8.01 -4.14
N GLN A 100 0.35 -8.76 -3.05
CA GLN A 100 1.58 -9.49 -2.63
C GLN A 100 2.26 -10.41 -3.68
N ASP A 101 1.70 -10.57 -4.88
CA ASP A 101 2.24 -11.32 -6.02
C ASP A 101 3.21 -10.57 -6.96
N GLU A 102 3.38 -9.24 -6.85
CA GLU A 102 4.30 -8.49 -7.76
C GLU A 102 5.71 -8.24 -7.17
N ASP A 103 6.10 -8.91 -6.08
CA ASP A 103 7.52 -9.07 -5.70
C ASP A 103 8.14 -10.35 -6.33
N ALA A 104 7.37 -11.09 -7.15
CA ALA A 104 7.84 -12.27 -7.91
C ALA A 104 8.17 -11.98 -9.39
N ALA A 105 8.01 -10.73 -9.87
CA ALA A 105 8.29 -10.35 -11.26
C ALA A 105 9.66 -9.69 -11.46
N HIS A 106 10.70 -10.19 -10.77
CA HIS A 106 12.11 -9.92 -11.15
C HIS A 106 12.98 -11.19 -11.14
N ASP A 107 12.38 -12.35 -11.38
CA ASP A 107 13.12 -13.61 -11.60
C ASP A 107 12.60 -14.32 -12.86
N LEU A 108 12.50 -13.59 -13.97
CA LEU A 108 12.31 -14.17 -15.32
C LEU A 108 13.00 -13.28 -16.36
N ASP A 109 14.28 -12.98 -16.15
CA ASP A 109 15.22 -12.61 -17.24
C ASP A 109 16.66 -12.97 -16.84
N GLN A 110 16.88 -14.16 -16.30
CA GLN A 110 18.21 -14.78 -16.25
C GLN A 110 18.09 -16.27 -16.51
N ARG A 111 17.84 -16.64 -17.77
CA ARG A 111 18.13 -17.98 -18.29
C ARG A 111 18.67 -17.90 -19.70
#